data_AF-A0A7G8HC49-F1
#
_entry.id   AF-A0A7G8HC49-F1
#
_cell.length_a   1.000
_cell.length_b   1.000
_cell.length_c   1.000
_cell.angle_alpha   90.00
_cell.angle_beta   90.00
_cell.angle_gamma   90.00
#
_symmetry.space_group_name_H-M   'P 1'
#
loop_
_entity.id
_entity.type
_entity.pdbx_description
1 polymer ?
#
loop_
_entity_poly.entity_id
_entity_poly.type
_entity_poly.pdbx_seq_one_letter_code
_entity_poly.pdbx_strand_id
1 'polypeptide(L)' 'MQSCCPHLPSGLTLRIILGMYFIERRVADHQWIRELNFKTEFKALKGARRKAISTLGTYRVVHAM' A
#
# COMPACT_ATOMS: atom_id res chain seq x y z
N MET A 1 -12.26 25.00 -36.79
CA MET A 1 -11.40 25.24 -35.60
C MET A 1 -11.13 23.88 -34.95
N GLN A 2 -10.02 23.23 -35.30
CA GLN A 2 -9.61 21.97 -34.70
C GLN A 2 -8.88 22.29 -33.38
N SER A 3 -9.48 21.87 -32.27
CA SER A 3 -8.88 21.98 -30.93
C SER A 3 -7.92 20.82 -30.74
N CYS A 4 -6.62 21.10 -30.84
CA CYS A 4 -5.56 20.16 -30.52
C CYS A 4 -5.39 20.07 -29.00
N CYS A 5 -6.10 19.15 -28.35
CA CYS A 5 -5.79 18.76 -26.97
C CYS A 5 -4.46 17.95 -26.98
N PRO A 6 -3.44 18.34 -26.22
CA PRO A 6 -2.23 17.54 -26.10
C PRO A 6 -2.58 16.25 -25.34
N HIS A 7 -2.52 15.15 -26.07
CA HIS A 7 -2.60 13.79 -25.60
C HIS A 7 -1.39 13.56 -24.70
N LEU A 8 -1.62 13.62 -23.39
CA LEU A 8 -0.65 13.20 -22.40
C LEU A 8 -0.35 11.71 -22.64
N PRO A 9 0.90 11.29 -22.83
CA PRO A 9 1.22 9.89 -22.96
C PRO A 9 0.91 9.22 -21.62
N SER A 10 -0.11 8.38 -21.59
CA SER A 10 -0.47 7.48 -20.50
C SER A 10 0.59 6.38 -20.40
N GLY A 11 1.81 6.79 -20.07
CA GLY A 11 2.94 5.94 -19.73
C GLY A 11 2.75 5.34 -18.34
N LEU A 12 3.01 4.04 -18.24
CA LEU A 12 2.77 3.14 -17.10
C LEU A 12 1.31 2.78 -16.85
N THR A 13 0.77 1.93 -17.72
CA THR A 13 -0.02 0.79 -17.25
C THR A 13 0.87 -0.08 -16.36
N LEU A 14 1.14 0.40 -15.13
CA LEU A 14 1.55 -0.46 -14.04
C LEU A 14 0.50 -1.56 -14.02
N ARG A 15 0.87 -2.79 -14.40
CA ARG A 15 -0.01 -3.95 -14.24
C ARG A 15 -0.37 -3.97 -12.77
N ILE A 16 -1.53 -3.41 -12.44
CA ILE A 16 -2.11 -3.48 -11.11
C ILE A 16 -2.44 -4.95 -10.99
N ILE A 17 -1.49 -5.73 -10.48
CA ILE A 17 -1.81 -6.97 -9.80
C ILE A 17 -2.81 -6.51 -8.75
N LEU A 18 -4.09 -6.85 -8.93
CA LEU A 18 -5.20 -6.57 -8.03
C LEU A 18 -5.00 -7.39 -6.75
N GLY A 19 -3.86 -7.22 -6.10
CA GLY A 19 -3.51 -7.80 -4.82
C GLY A 19 -3.97 -6.87 -3.73
N MET A 20 -4.72 -7.39 -2.77
CA MET A 20 -5.02 -6.64 -1.56
C MET A 20 -3.83 -6.77 -0.61
N TYR A 21 -3.26 -5.65 -0.20
CA TYR A 21 -2.16 -5.63 0.76
C TYR A 21 -2.68 -5.24 2.12
N PHE A 22 -2.20 -5.88 3.17
CA PHE A 22 -2.56 -5.55 4.54
C PHE A 22 -1.31 -5.12 5.30
N ILE A 23 -1.50 -4.24 6.29
CA ILE A 23 -0.49 -4.00 7.31
C ILE A 23 -0.87 -4.81 8.55
N GLU A 24 0.11 -5.49 9.11
CA GLU A 24 -0.02 -6.22 10.37
C GLU A 24 0.92 -5.62 11.41
N ARG A 25 0.45 -5.52 12.65
CA ARG A 25 1.22 -5.05 13.79
C ARG A 25 1.63 -6.23 14.67
N ARG A 26 2.88 -6.24 15.13
CA ARG A 26 3.36 -7.20 16.12
C ARG A 26 2.86 -6.81 17.51
N VAL A 27 2.22 -7.75 18.21
CA VAL A 27 1.84 -7.61 19.62
C VAL A 27 2.79 -8.38 20.55
N ALA A 28 2.60 -8.23 21.87
CA ALA A 28 3.49 -8.77 22.91
C ALA A 28 3.74 -10.28 22.75
N ASP A 29 2.70 -11.05 22.42
CA ASP A 29 2.77 -12.52 22.24
C ASP A 29 3.40 -12.96 20.91
N HIS A 30 4.16 -12.07 20.25
CA HIS A 30 4.72 -12.27 18.91
C HIS A 30 3.69 -12.57 17.80
N GLN A 31 2.41 -12.40 18.11
CA GLN A 31 1.33 -12.51 17.16
C GLN A 31 1.28 -11.27 16.27
N TRP A 32 0.73 -11.45 15.08
CA TRP A 32 0.54 -10.40 14.09
C TRP A 32 -0.95 -10.13 13.94
N ILE A 33 -1.37 -8.90 14.20
CA ILE A 33 -2.77 -8.48 14.07
C ILE A 33 -2.91 -7.59 12.85
N ARG A 34 -3.86 -7.94 11.98
CA ARG A 34 -4.20 -7.18 10.77
C ARG A 34 -4.96 -5.91 11.11
N GLU A 35 -4.43 -4.75 10.72
CA GLU A 35 -5.05 -3.45 11.02
C GLU A 35 -5.78 -2.83 9.81
N LEU A 36 -5.06 -2.62 8.70
CA LEU A 36 -5.56 -1.89 7.53
C LEU A 36 -5.25 -2.63 6.24
N ASN A 37 -5.98 -2.27 5.18
CA ASN A 37 -5.85 -2.83 3.85
C ASN A 37 -5.61 -1.73 2.80
N PHE A 38 -4.92 -2.08 1.70
CA PHE A 38 -4.50 -1.17 0.65
C PHE A 38 -4.52 -1.87 -0.71
N LYS A 39 -4.85 -1.13 -1.76
CA LYS A 39 -4.87 -1.65 -3.14
C LYS A 39 -3.48 -1.84 -3.76
N THR A 40 -2.43 -1.30 -3.15
CA THR A 40 -1.06 -1.42 -3.65
C THR A 40 -0.08 -1.60 -2.51
N GLU A 41 0.99 -2.35 -2.76
CA GLU A 41 2.07 -2.58 -1.81
C GLU A 41 2.68 -1.27 -1.33
N PHE A 42 2.96 -0.34 -2.25
CA PHE A 42 3.57 0.95 -1.92
C PHE A 42 2.71 1.80 -0.97
N LYS A 43 1.37 1.74 -1.12
CA LYS A 43 0.47 2.41 -0.17
C LYS A 43 0.51 1.71 1.20
N ALA A 44 0.52 0.39 1.22
CA ALA A 44 0.66 -0.37 2.48
C ALA A 44 1.98 -0.06 3.19
N LEU A 45 3.10 -0.01 2.46
CA LEU A 45 4.42 0.32 3.02
C LEU A 45 4.44 1.72 3.66
N LYS A 46 3.91 2.73 2.97
CA LYS A 46 3.80 4.09 3.53
C LYS A 46 2.92 4.12 4.78
N GLY A 47 1.80 3.37 4.76
CA GLY A 47 0.91 3.24 5.91
C GLY A 47 1.60 2.58 7.12
N ALA A 48 2.26 1.45 6.89
CA ALA A 48 3.03 0.72 7.91
C ALA A 48 4.12 1.61 8.52
N ARG A 49 4.91 2.32 7.69
CA ARG A 49 5.97 3.22 8.18
C ARG A 49 5.41 4.36 9.04
N ARG A 50 4.32 5.01 8.61
CA ARG A 50 3.68 6.09 9.37
C ARG A 50 3.21 5.57 10.74
N LYS A 51 2.58 4.40 10.77
CA LYS A 51 2.11 3.74 11.98
C LYS A 51 3.26 3.34 12.90
N ALA A 52 4.34 2.77 12.35
CA ALA A 52 5.54 2.42 13.10
C ALA A 52 6.14 3.63 13.81
N ILE A 53 6.29 4.76 13.12
CA ILE A 53 6.78 6.01 13.71
C ILE A 53 5.82 6.53 14.79
N SER A 54 4.51 6.54 14.50
CA SER A 54 3.52 7.10 15.43
C SER A 54 3.30 6.28 16.70
N THR A 55 3.51 4.96 16.64
CA THR A 55 3.18 4.04 17.75
C THR A 55 4.41 3.38 18.36
N LEU A 56 5.60 3.64 17.79
CA LEU A 56 6.86 2.93 18.09
C LEU A 56 6.73 1.39 17.99
N GLY A 57 5.74 0.92 17.24
CA GLY A 57 5.45 -0.50 17.06
C GLY A 57 6.13 -1.10 15.83
N THR A 58 6.26 -2.42 15.82
CA THR A 58 6.73 -3.17 14.65
C THR A 58 5.56 -3.51 13.73
N TYR A 59 5.68 -3.15 12.45
CA TYR A 59 4.67 -3.44 11.42
C TYR A 59 5.31 -4.21 10.26
N ARG A 60 4.51 -5.03 9.58
CA ARG A 60 4.87 -5.68 8.32
C ARG A 60 3.76 -5.49 7.28
N VAL A 61 4.11 -5.55 6.01
CA VAL A 61 3.16 -5.61 4.90
C VAL A 61 2.98 -7.08 4.51
N VAL A 62 1.74 -7.51 4.33
CA VAL A 62 1.40 -8.85 3.82
C VAL A 62 0.52 -8.72 2.59
N HIS A 63 0.74 -9.58 1.61
CA HIS A 63 -0.10 -9.69 0.42
C HIS A 63 -1.19 -10.76 0.65
N ALA A 64 -2.45 -10.43 0.43
CA ALA A 64 -3.48 -11.46 0.30
C ALA A 64 -3.42 -12.03 -1.12
N MET A 65 -2.93 -13.25 -1.19
CA MET A 65 -3.06 -14.11 -2.37
C MET A 65 -4.52 -14.49 -2.61
#